data_AF-A0A158PIM2-F1
#
_entry.id   AF-A0A158PIM2-F1
#
_cell.length_a   1.000
_cell.length_b   1.000
_cell.length_c   1.000
_cell.angle_alpha   90.00
_cell.angle_beta   90.00
_cell.angle_gamma   90.00
#
_symmetry.space_group_name_H-M   'P 1'
#
loop_
_entity.id
_entity.type
_entity.pdbx_description
1 polymer ?
#
loop_
_entity_poly.entity_id
_entity_poly.type
_entity_poly.pdbx_seq_one_letter_code
_entity_poly.pdbx_strand_id
1 'polypeptide(L)'
;MGVPGLPGPQGPPGPAGKDADCSQCPINEAYLVQKSLQCPTVEEMKCTERTSTENIMILNNTDVETCLKICLGNVTEEFEQEIIETSTESAYIEGAVAHCKLQSVGRPVFHSHATTYYGSWMRDAYPRTGDDMMKRYLMNHFQGIEIVEYRTEADLRREHINNVYRLPYVFDGTNHLIFNGSLFFHRAGFPRIGKFELSSGHYDEIEMLGAAHHGNNYLFNNSMNYFDLAIDENALWIMFHYENEDFLSVAKVDINNLTIYEMFNLTLINHTEIANGIVICGMLYTIDDAHRQRTYISTGYDFYRLQYSKPNIRWINLYENANMISYNPYDKRIYVYDHGYLLTVPAYIQWLSK
;
A
#
# COMPACT_ATOMS: atom_id res chain seq x y z
N MET A 1 24.08 -40.24 14.66
CA MET A 1 22.71 -39.71 14.55
C MET A 1 21.78 -40.70 15.21
N GLY A 2 21.10 -40.32 16.30
CA GLY A 2 20.12 -41.17 16.98
C GLY A 2 18.79 -41.12 16.23
N VAL A 3 18.12 -42.25 16.13
CA VAL A 3 16.81 -42.39 15.45
C VAL A 3 15.74 -41.64 16.26
N PRO A 4 14.82 -40.88 15.64
CA PRO A 4 13.76 -40.19 16.37
C PRO A 4 12.86 -41.17 17.11
N GLY A 5 12.50 -40.84 18.36
CA GLY A 5 11.59 -41.63 19.18
C GLY A 5 10.17 -41.66 18.61
N LEU A 6 9.44 -42.74 18.92
CA LEU A 6 8.07 -42.95 18.45
C LEU A 6 7.13 -41.83 18.95
N PRO A 7 6.15 -41.41 18.13
CA PRO A 7 5.14 -40.44 18.56
C PRO A 7 4.38 -40.92 19.80
N GLY A 8 4.13 -40.00 20.73
CA GLY A 8 3.33 -40.28 21.92
C GLY A 8 1.87 -40.59 21.60
N PRO A 9 1.14 -41.28 22.50
CA PRO A 9 -0.25 -41.64 22.29
C PRO A 9 -1.14 -40.41 22.18
N GLN A 10 -2.12 -40.47 21.28
CA GLN A 10 -3.11 -39.40 21.08
C GLN A 10 -4.03 -39.30 22.30
N GLY A 11 -4.24 -38.08 22.79
CA GLY A 11 -5.09 -37.81 23.95
C GLY A 11 -6.57 -38.14 23.69
N PRO A 12 -7.37 -38.37 24.74
CA PRO A 12 -8.80 -38.67 24.59
C PRO A 12 -9.55 -37.49 23.95
N PRO A 13 -10.61 -37.76 23.15
CA PRO A 13 -11.46 -36.71 22.60
C PRO A 13 -12.08 -35.83 23.70
N GLY A 14 -12.18 -34.54 23.44
CA GLY A 14 -12.86 -33.60 24.33
C GLY A 14 -14.37 -33.90 24.45
N PRO A 15 -15.02 -33.43 25.53
CA PRO A 15 -16.46 -33.61 25.70
C PRO A 15 -17.26 -32.92 24.59
N ALA A 16 -18.42 -33.48 24.25
CA ALA A 16 -19.34 -32.88 23.28
C ALA A 16 -19.86 -31.52 23.78
N GLY A 17 -19.96 -30.55 22.87
CA GLY A 17 -20.57 -29.24 23.13
C GLY A 17 -22.07 -29.40 23.44
N LYS A 18 -22.61 -28.54 24.30
CA LYS A 18 -24.04 -28.51 24.61
C LYS A 18 -24.79 -27.71 23.55
N ASP A 19 -26.01 -28.14 23.24
CA ASP A 19 -26.92 -27.44 22.33
C ASP A 19 -27.32 -26.06 22.87
N ALA A 20 -27.39 -25.08 21.97
CA ALA A 20 -27.81 -23.71 22.28
C ALA A 20 -29.34 -23.59 22.20
N ASP A 21 -30.05 -24.10 23.21
CA ASP A 21 -31.45 -23.74 23.44
C ASP A 21 -31.54 -22.70 24.56
N CYS A 22 -31.84 -21.45 24.20
CA CYS A 22 -32.12 -20.39 25.16
C CYS A 22 -33.54 -19.84 24.98
N SER A 23 -34.52 -20.55 25.51
CA SER A 23 -35.91 -20.09 25.63
C SER A 23 -36.13 -19.08 26.76
N GLN A 24 -35.13 -18.82 27.61
CA GLN A 24 -35.22 -17.91 28.77
C GLN A 24 -33.96 -17.05 29.01
N CYS A 25 -33.30 -16.57 27.95
CA CYS A 25 -32.28 -15.55 28.12
C CYS A 25 -32.94 -14.19 28.42
N PRO A 26 -32.51 -13.44 29.46
CA PRO A 26 -33.05 -12.11 29.74
C PRO A 26 -32.62 -11.14 28.64
N ILE A 27 -33.58 -10.68 27.84
CA ILE A 27 -33.37 -9.64 26.83
C ILE A 27 -33.36 -8.30 27.57
N ASN A 28 -32.26 -7.56 27.45
CA ASN A 28 -32.20 -6.19 27.94
C ASN A 28 -32.96 -5.30 26.94
N GLU A 29 -34.17 -4.87 27.30
CA GLU A 29 -35.07 -4.08 26.44
C GLU A 29 -34.49 -2.72 26.03
N ALA A 30 -33.40 -2.27 26.66
CA ALA A 30 -32.68 -1.04 26.31
C ALA A 30 -31.97 -1.09 24.94
N TYR A 31 -31.86 -2.25 24.29
CA TYR A 31 -31.26 -2.43 22.97
C TYR A 31 -32.25 -2.88 21.88
N LEU A 32 -33.55 -2.78 22.14
CA LEU A 32 -34.57 -2.97 21.10
C LEU A 32 -34.67 -1.71 20.24
N VAL A 33 -34.00 -1.73 19.08
CA VAL A 33 -34.23 -0.75 18.02
C VAL A 33 -35.71 -0.83 17.61
N GLN A 34 -36.48 0.23 17.85
CA GLN A 34 -37.82 0.36 17.32
C GLN A 34 -37.76 0.28 15.80
N LYS A 35 -38.24 -0.84 15.26
CA LYS A 35 -38.38 -1.05 13.82
C LYS A 35 -39.56 -0.19 13.32
N SER A 36 -39.33 1.08 13.03
CA SER A 36 -40.28 1.89 12.27
C SER A 36 -40.25 1.44 10.81
N LEU A 37 -41.33 0.81 10.35
CA LEU A 37 -41.52 0.31 8.98
C LEU A 37 -41.86 1.43 7.98
N GLN A 38 -41.24 2.60 8.10
CA GLN A 38 -41.41 3.71 7.17
C GLN A 38 -40.05 4.29 6.79
N CYS A 39 -39.65 4.07 5.55
CA CYS A 39 -38.55 4.80 4.94
C CYS A 39 -38.90 6.30 4.90
N PRO A 40 -37.98 7.22 5.21
CA PRO A 40 -38.22 8.64 5.02
C PRO A 40 -38.40 8.93 3.53
N THR A 41 -39.56 9.44 3.15
CA THR A 41 -39.83 9.93 1.80
C THR A 41 -39.12 11.26 1.60
N VAL A 42 -38.23 11.31 0.60
CA VAL A 42 -37.62 12.56 0.13
C VAL A 42 -38.71 13.37 -0.58
N GLU A 43 -39.01 14.57 -0.08
CA GLU A 43 -39.89 15.50 -0.80
C GLU A 43 -39.15 16.09 -2.01
N GLU A 44 -39.83 16.15 -3.16
CA GLU A 44 -39.30 16.78 -4.36
C GLU A 44 -39.12 18.29 -4.16
N MET A 45 -37.92 18.80 -4.50
CA MET A 45 -37.68 20.23 -4.65
C MET A 45 -38.57 20.79 -5.76
N LYS A 46 -39.58 21.58 -5.39
CA LYS A 46 -40.34 22.40 -6.34
C LYS A 46 -39.48 23.58 -6.79
N CYS A 47 -38.97 23.51 -8.01
CA CYS A 47 -38.51 24.68 -8.73
C CYS A 47 -39.72 25.57 -9.08
N THR A 48 -39.69 26.83 -8.65
CA THR A 48 -40.65 27.84 -9.11
C THR A 48 -40.50 28.05 -10.61
N GLU A 49 -41.61 27.87 -11.34
CA GLU A 49 -41.72 28.12 -12.77
C GLU A 49 -41.33 29.56 -13.10
N ARG A 50 -40.40 29.74 -14.05
CA ARG A 50 -40.24 31.00 -14.77
C ARG A 50 -41.25 31.04 -15.89
N THR A 51 -42.19 31.97 -15.79
CA THR A 51 -42.96 32.44 -16.94
C THR A 51 -42.05 33.17 -17.93
N SER A 52 -42.46 33.08 -19.17
CA SER A 52 -41.70 33.24 -20.40
C SER A 52 -41.49 34.70 -20.87
N THR A 53 -40.49 34.80 -21.75
CA THR A 53 -40.31 35.73 -22.89
C THR A 53 -39.75 37.15 -22.68
N GLU A 54 -38.61 37.33 -23.37
CA GLU A 54 -38.07 38.54 -24.01
C GLU A 54 -37.56 39.69 -23.14
N ASN A 55 -36.25 39.70 -22.87
CA ASN A 55 -35.31 40.64 -23.48
C ASN A 55 -33.87 40.42 -22.99
N ILE A 56 -32.92 40.57 -23.91
CA ILE A 56 -31.48 40.57 -23.65
C ILE A 56 -31.14 41.69 -22.66
N MET A 57 -30.49 41.37 -21.54
CA MET A 57 -29.58 42.30 -20.89
C MET A 57 -28.56 41.56 -20.01
N ILE A 58 -27.30 41.84 -20.29
CA ILE A 58 -26.09 41.46 -19.55
C ILE A 58 -26.27 41.94 -18.10
N LEU A 59 -26.18 41.03 -17.11
CA LEU A 59 -26.12 41.43 -15.69
C LEU A 59 -24.70 41.23 -15.16
N ASN A 60 -24.09 42.33 -14.77
CA ASN A 60 -22.72 42.46 -14.29
C ASN A 60 -22.49 41.80 -12.92
N ASN A 61 -21.26 41.37 -12.72
CA ASN A 61 -20.77 40.58 -11.58
C ASN A 61 -20.61 41.38 -10.25
N THR A 62 -21.39 42.45 -10.04
CA THR A 62 -21.23 43.40 -8.91
C THR A 62 -22.31 43.30 -7.84
N ASP A 63 -23.42 42.59 -8.10
CA ASP A 63 -24.53 42.49 -7.14
C ASP A 63 -24.37 41.33 -6.13
N VAL A 64 -23.55 40.33 -6.46
CA VAL A 64 -23.25 39.19 -5.57
C VAL A 64 -22.29 39.61 -4.44
N GLU A 65 -21.33 40.49 -4.73
CA GLU A 65 -20.36 41.02 -3.77
C GLU A 65 -21.02 41.91 -2.71
N THR A 66 -22.07 42.65 -3.10
CA THR A 66 -22.80 43.55 -2.20
C THR A 66 -23.67 42.78 -1.22
N CYS A 67 -24.20 41.62 -1.63
CA CYS A 67 -24.97 40.74 -0.76
C CYS A 67 -24.09 40.04 0.30
N LEU A 68 -22.86 39.65 -0.07
CA LEU A 68 -21.92 39.01 0.86
C LEU A 68 -21.44 39.95 1.99
N LYS A 69 -21.31 41.25 1.70
CA LYS A 69 -20.87 42.26 2.68
C LYS A 69 -21.92 42.59 3.74
N ILE A 70 -23.20 42.38 3.47
CA ILE A 70 -24.29 42.67 4.42
C ILE A 70 -24.40 41.56 5.48
N CYS A 71 -24.04 40.33 5.15
CA CYS A 71 -24.19 39.17 6.05
C CYS A 71 -23.03 38.95 7.03
N LEU A 72 -21.89 39.65 6.87
CA LEU A 72 -20.70 39.48 7.72
C LEU A 72 -20.35 40.70 8.58
N GLY A 73 -21.23 41.70 8.66
CA GLY A 73 -20.99 42.91 9.44
C GLY A 73 -21.47 42.80 10.90
N ASN A 74 -20.87 41.93 11.73
CA ASN A 74 -20.82 42.09 13.20
C ASN A 74 -20.05 40.98 13.95
N VAL A 75 -18.79 40.72 13.59
CA VAL A 75 -17.86 40.05 14.52
C VAL A 75 -16.54 40.80 14.47
N THR A 76 -16.42 41.82 15.33
CA THR A 76 -15.13 42.40 15.73
C THR A 76 -14.97 42.12 17.21
N GLU A 77 -14.42 40.95 17.52
CA GLU A 77 -13.71 40.73 18.78
C GLU A 77 -12.25 40.51 18.43
N GLU A 78 -11.38 41.34 19.02
CA GLU A 78 -9.93 41.18 19.00
C GLU A 78 -9.59 39.84 19.67
N PHE A 79 -9.39 38.81 18.85
CA PHE A 79 -8.69 37.60 19.25
C PHE A 79 -7.28 37.67 18.65
N GLU A 80 -6.32 38.12 19.46
CA GLU A 80 -4.93 37.68 19.29
C GLU A 80 -4.90 36.16 19.55
N GLN A 81 -5.24 35.40 18.52
CA GLN A 81 -5.03 33.97 18.51
C GLN A 81 -3.66 33.74 17.92
N GLU A 82 -2.75 33.27 18.78
CA GLU A 82 -1.49 32.64 18.38
C GLU A 82 -1.75 31.78 17.14
N ILE A 83 -1.00 32.06 16.07
CA ILE A 83 -0.91 31.16 14.93
C ILE A 83 -0.27 29.89 15.47
N ILE A 84 -1.07 28.99 16.01
CA ILE A 84 -0.72 27.58 16.00
C ILE A 84 -0.77 27.25 14.52
N GLU A 85 0.41 27.23 13.89
CA GLU A 85 0.60 26.54 12.63
C GLU A 85 0.16 25.09 12.87
N THR A 86 -1.12 24.80 12.65
CA THR A 86 -1.51 23.47 12.19
C THR A 86 -0.97 23.37 10.77
N SER A 87 0.36 23.20 10.66
CA SER A 87 0.93 22.52 9.54
C SER A 87 0.32 21.12 9.59
N THR A 88 -0.74 20.91 8.83
CA THR A 88 -0.86 19.63 8.15
C THR A 88 0.39 19.55 7.28
N GLU A 89 1.51 19.12 7.86
CA GLU A 89 2.67 18.66 7.11
C GLU A 89 2.11 17.57 6.21
N SER A 90 1.82 17.93 4.97
CA SER A 90 1.62 16.97 3.91
C SER A 90 2.84 16.08 3.95
N ALA A 91 2.67 14.78 4.21
CA ALA A 91 3.77 13.83 4.22
C ALA A 91 4.48 13.95 2.86
N TYR A 92 5.66 14.54 2.88
CA TYR A 92 6.45 14.80 1.69
C TYR A 92 7.76 14.07 1.86
N ILE A 93 8.14 13.34 0.82
CA ILE A 93 9.47 12.75 0.77
C ILE A 93 10.41 13.89 0.44
N GLU A 94 11.20 14.37 1.41
CA GLU A 94 12.22 15.39 1.17
C GLU A 94 13.14 14.88 0.04
N GLY A 95 13.01 15.48 -1.15
CA GLY A 95 13.78 15.15 -2.35
C GLY A 95 15.28 15.49 -2.25
N ALA A 96 15.86 15.40 -1.06
CA ALA A 96 17.29 15.35 -0.87
C ALA A 96 17.78 14.03 -1.46
N VAL A 97 18.47 14.09 -2.61
CA VAL A 97 19.18 12.95 -3.20
C VAL A 97 19.93 12.24 -2.09
N ALA A 98 19.38 11.13 -1.62
CA ALA A 98 19.98 10.39 -0.53
C ALA A 98 21.28 9.82 -1.12
N HIS A 99 22.42 10.42 -0.79
CA HIS A 99 23.72 9.97 -1.24
C HIS A 99 24.07 8.68 -0.50
N CYS A 100 23.40 7.60 -0.84
CA CYS A 100 23.61 6.30 -0.25
C CYS A 100 23.38 5.18 -1.25
N LYS A 101 23.87 3.99 -0.89
CA LYS A 101 23.70 2.77 -1.68
C LYS A 101 23.57 1.57 -0.76
N LEU A 102 22.93 0.51 -1.24
CA LEU A 102 22.91 -0.77 -0.55
C LEU A 102 24.31 -1.39 -0.60
N GLN A 103 24.91 -1.61 0.56
CA GLN A 103 26.23 -2.24 0.67
C GLN A 103 26.10 -3.77 0.80
N SER A 104 25.18 -4.22 1.64
CA SER A 104 24.92 -5.64 1.88
C SER A 104 23.57 -5.83 2.56
N VAL A 105 23.14 -7.08 2.67
CA VAL A 105 21.90 -7.47 3.37
C VAL A 105 22.22 -8.37 4.56
N GLY A 106 21.39 -8.29 5.59
CA GLY A 106 21.49 -9.13 6.78
C GLY A 106 20.94 -10.53 6.59
N ARG A 107 20.73 -11.23 7.70
CA ARG A 107 20.05 -12.54 7.71
C ARG A 107 18.53 -12.33 7.80
N PRO A 108 17.72 -13.16 7.14
CA PRO A 108 16.27 -13.10 7.28
C PRO A 108 15.83 -13.36 8.74
N VAL A 109 14.83 -12.59 9.18
CA VAL A 109 14.21 -12.65 10.50
C VAL A 109 12.76 -13.06 10.32
N PHE A 110 12.34 -14.14 10.97
CA PHE A 110 10.98 -14.64 10.93
C PHE A 110 10.05 -13.86 11.87
N HIS A 111 8.89 -13.45 11.35
CA HIS A 111 7.88 -12.73 12.12
C HIS A 111 6.62 -13.55 12.38
N SER A 112 6.00 -14.09 11.33
CA SER A 112 4.78 -14.91 11.42
C SER A 112 4.60 -15.75 10.15
N HIS A 113 3.53 -16.53 10.11
CA HIS A 113 3.13 -17.33 8.95
C HIS A 113 1.68 -17.00 8.60
N ALA A 114 1.40 -16.75 7.33
CA ALA A 114 0.07 -16.48 6.80
C ALA A 114 -0.56 -17.75 6.20
N THR A 115 -1.86 -17.73 5.95
CA THR A 115 -2.62 -18.91 5.51
C THR A 115 -2.52 -19.17 4.00
N THR A 116 -1.97 -18.23 3.22
CA THR A 116 -1.86 -18.30 1.76
C THR A 116 -0.41 -18.37 1.30
N TYR A 117 -0.14 -19.04 0.17
CA TYR A 117 1.22 -19.09 -0.40
C TYR A 117 1.68 -17.78 -1.04
N TYR A 118 0.72 -16.97 -1.48
CA TYR A 118 0.92 -15.64 -2.04
C TYR A 118 0.30 -14.61 -1.11
N GLY A 119 0.84 -13.40 -1.12
CA GLY A 119 0.34 -12.31 -0.31
C GLY A 119 1.41 -11.25 -0.15
N SER A 120 1.08 -10.24 0.65
CA SER A 120 1.98 -9.15 0.99
C SER A 120 1.79 -8.76 2.44
N TRP A 121 2.87 -8.34 3.09
CA TRP A 121 2.81 -7.88 4.46
C TRP A 121 3.83 -6.77 4.69
N MET A 122 3.44 -5.77 5.46
CA MET A 122 4.26 -4.58 5.62
C MET A 122 3.87 -3.76 6.85
N ARG A 123 4.69 -2.76 7.12
CA ARG A 123 4.37 -1.62 7.99
C ARG A 123 4.16 -0.39 7.12
N ASP A 124 3.55 0.63 7.70
CA ASP A 124 3.54 1.95 7.11
C ASP A 124 4.98 2.47 6.97
N ALA A 125 5.34 2.96 5.78
CA ALA A 125 6.62 3.59 5.47
C ALA A 125 6.72 5.03 5.99
N TYR A 126 5.61 5.62 6.46
CA TYR A 126 5.56 6.92 7.10
C TYR A 126 4.44 6.95 8.17
N PRO A 127 4.60 6.25 9.30
CA PRO A 127 3.58 6.19 10.34
C PRO A 127 3.35 7.56 10.99
N ARG A 128 2.08 8.00 11.06
CA ARG A 128 1.69 9.30 11.63
C ARG A 128 1.83 9.38 13.15
N THR A 129 1.70 8.24 13.81
CA THR A 129 1.69 8.14 15.28
C THR A 129 2.55 6.97 15.76
N GLY A 130 2.89 6.98 17.06
CA GLY A 130 3.57 5.85 17.70
C GLY A 130 2.75 4.55 17.67
N ASP A 131 1.42 4.66 17.68
CA ASP A 131 0.53 3.51 17.51
C ASP A 131 0.57 2.99 16.06
N ASP A 132 0.55 3.87 15.06
CA ASP A 132 0.67 3.49 13.64
C ASP A 132 2.00 2.78 13.35
N MET A 133 3.08 3.21 14.00
CA MET A 133 4.38 2.55 13.92
C MET A 133 4.29 1.07 14.31
N MET A 134 3.44 0.70 15.27
CA MET A 134 3.35 -0.67 15.77
C MET A 134 2.53 -1.60 14.89
N LYS A 135 1.69 -1.04 14.01
CA LYS A 135 0.77 -1.81 13.17
C LYS A 135 1.50 -2.72 12.19
N ARG A 136 0.81 -3.79 11.80
CA ARG A 136 1.20 -4.69 10.71
C ARG A 136 0.00 -4.85 9.79
N TYR A 137 0.26 -4.78 8.49
CA TYR A 137 -0.75 -4.97 7.47
C TYR A 137 -0.44 -6.24 6.69
N LEU A 138 -1.49 -7.00 6.38
CA LEU A 138 -1.43 -8.25 5.65
C LEU A 138 -2.52 -8.26 4.57
N MET A 139 -2.13 -8.56 3.34
CA MET A 139 -3.03 -8.82 2.23
C MET A 139 -2.80 -10.25 1.77
N ASN A 140 -3.83 -11.08 1.90
CA ASN A 140 -3.74 -12.49 1.54
C ASN A 140 -3.96 -12.67 0.04
N HIS A 141 -3.23 -13.62 -0.55
CA HIS A 141 -3.26 -13.95 -1.98
C HIS A 141 -2.69 -12.86 -2.89
N PHE A 142 -2.51 -13.17 -4.18
CA PHE A 142 -2.12 -12.19 -5.21
C PHE A 142 -3.31 -11.40 -5.76
N GLN A 143 -4.53 -11.72 -5.32
CA GLN A 143 -5.76 -11.04 -5.69
C GLN A 143 -6.70 -11.01 -4.49
N GLY A 144 -7.22 -9.84 -4.16
CA GLY A 144 -8.07 -9.66 -2.99
C GLY A 144 -8.72 -8.29 -2.94
N ILE A 145 -9.61 -8.09 -1.96
CA ILE A 145 -10.34 -6.83 -1.76
C ILE A 145 -10.21 -6.32 -0.31
N GLU A 146 -9.40 -6.98 0.50
CA GLU A 146 -9.32 -6.74 1.94
C GLU A 146 -7.87 -6.59 2.40
N ILE A 147 -7.67 -5.66 3.35
CA ILE A 147 -6.43 -5.49 4.10
C ILE A 147 -6.70 -5.84 5.55
N VAL A 148 -5.92 -6.76 6.10
CA VAL A 148 -6.01 -7.14 7.51
C VAL A 148 -4.98 -6.32 8.30
N GLU A 149 -5.45 -5.57 9.30
CA GLU A 149 -4.62 -4.81 10.21
C GLU A 149 -4.49 -5.54 11.55
N TYR A 150 -3.25 -5.63 12.02
CA TYR A 150 -2.89 -6.05 13.37
C TYR A 150 -2.29 -4.87 14.11
N ARG A 151 -2.71 -4.64 15.36
CA ARG A 151 -2.22 -3.52 16.17
C ARG A 151 -0.74 -3.65 16.52
N THR A 152 -0.26 -4.88 16.71
CA THR A 152 1.14 -5.18 17.03
C THR A 152 1.65 -6.43 16.32
N GLU A 153 2.97 -6.64 16.31
CA GLU A 153 3.58 -7.91 15.87
C GLU A 153 3.14 -9.11 16.71
N ALA A 154 2.84 -8.90 18.00
CA ALA A 154 2.37 -9.97 18.87
C ALA A 154 0.94 -10.40 18.50
N ASP A 155 0.12 -9.46 18.01
CA ASP A 155 -1.22 -9.75 17.50
C ASP A 155 -1.16 -10.48 16.17
N LEU A 156 -0.25 -10.06 15.26
CA LEU A 156 0.04 -10.78 14.02
C LEU A 156 0.43 -12.25 14.28
N ARG A 157 1.27 -12.50 15.28
CA ARG A 157 1.69 -13.87 15.66
C ARG A 157 0.59 -14.73 16.25
N ARG A 158 -0.41 -14.11 16.88
CA ARG A 158 -1.56 -14.79 17.49
C ARG A 158 -2.79 -14.76 16.59
N GLU A 159 -2.66 -14.21 15.39
CA GLU A 159 -3.75 -14.00 14.44
C GLU A 159 -4.90 -13.17 15.04
N HIS A 160 -4.59 -12.26 15.97
CA HIS A 160 -5.57 -11.38 16.59
C HIS A 160 -5.82 -10.12 15.75
N ILE A 161 -6.80 -10.19 14.86
CA ILE A 161 -7.13 -9.10 13.94
C ILE A 161 -7.65 -7.88 14.71
N ASN A 162 -7.07 -6.71 14.45
CA ASN A 162 -7.52 -5.44 14.99
C ASN A 162 -8.61 -4.81 14.12
N ASN A 163 -8.40 -4.79 12.80
CA ASN A 163 -9.34 -4.23 11.85
C ASN A 163 -9.20 -4.91 10.47
N VAL A 164 -10.25 -4.81 9.65
CA VAL A 164 -10.24 -5.23 8.24
C VAL A 164 -10.76 -4.08 7.39
N TYR A 165 -9.91 -3.57 6.49
CA TYR A 165 -10.30 -2.56 5.52
C TYR A 165 -10.75 -3.22 4.24
N ARG A 166 -11.91 -2.81 3.71
CA ARG A 166 -12.40 -3.26 2.41
C ARG A 166 -12.12 -2.20 1.36
N LEU A 167 -11.42 -2.60 0.30
CA LEU A 167 -11.06 -1.73 -0.81
C LEU A 167 -12.27 -1.47 -1.73
N PRO A 168 -12.30 -0.31 -2.42
CA PRO A 168 -13.31 -0.03 -3.43
C PRO A 168 -13.15 -0.92 -4.68
N TYR A 169 -11.93 -1.42 -4.93
CA TYR A 169 -11.60 -2.28 -6.06
C TYR A 169 -10.71 -3.44 -5.62
N VAL A 170 -10.75 -4.53 -6.40
CA VAL A 170 -9.87 -5.68 -6.21
C VAL A 170 -8.43 -5.30 -6.59
N PHE A 171 -7.47 -5.63 -5.73
CA PHE A 171 -6.06 -5.53 -6.04
C PHE A 171 -5.56 -6.75 -6.81
N ASP A 172 -4.51 -6.56 -7.60
CA ASP A 172 -3.76 -7.64 -8.25
C ASP A 172 -2.26 -7.52 -7.92
N GLY A 173 -1.57 -8.65 -7.88
CA GLY A 173 -0.19 -8.77 -7.42
C GLY A 173 0.00 -8.81 -5.91
N THR A 174 1.26 -8.65 -5.50
CA THR A 174 1.78 -8.90 -4.15
C THR A 174 2.77 -7.84 -3.68
N ASN A 175 3.22 -6.91 -4.53
CA ASN A 175 4.08 -5.80 -4.12
C ASN A 175 3.27 -4.49 -4.03
N HIS A 176 2.46 -4.40 -2.97
CA HIS A 176 1.77 -3.17 -2.57
C HIS A 176 2.62 -2.41 -1.54
N LEU A 177 2.25 -1.17 -1.22
CA LEU A 177 2.88 -0.43 -0.13
C LEU A 177 1.88 0.42 0.65
N ILE A 178 2.23 0.71 1.91
CA ILE A 178 1.48 1.63 2.77
C ILE A 178 2.38 2.79 3.14
N PHE A 179 1.87 4.00 2.91
CA PHE A 179 2.56 5.24 3.26
C PHE A 179 1.56 6.24 3.81
N ASN A 180 1.84 6.80 4.98
CA ASN A 180 1.04 7.84 5.62
C ASN A 180 -0.44 7.43 5.77
N GLY A 181 -0.68 6.17 6.16
CA GLY A 181 -2.02 5.60 6.29
C GLY A 181 -2.79 5.41 4.98
N SER A 182 -2.12 5.46 3.82
CA SER A 182 -2.72 5.14 2.52
C SER A 182 -2.08 3.89 1.91
N LEU A 183 -2.92 3.00 1.36
CA LEU A 183 -2.49 1.86 0.55
C LEU A 183 -2.30 2.30 -0.90
N PHE A 184 -1.20 1.91 -1.52
CA PHE A 184 -0.96 2.01 -2.95
C PHE A 184 -0.95 0.60 -3.56
N PHE A 185 -1.79 0.37 -4.56
CA PHE A 185 -2.00 -0.97 -5.13
C PHE A 185 -2.37 -0.93 -6.61
N HIS A 186 -2.11 -2.02 -7.32
CA HIS A 186 -2.57 -2.20 -8.70
C HIS A 186 -4.04 -2.62 -8.72
N ARG A 187 -4.87 -1.89 -9.46
CA ARG A 187 -6.29 -2.22 -9.66
C ARG A 187 -6.42 -3.35 -10.68
N ALA A 188 -6.98 -4.48 -10.26
CA ALA A 188 -7.11 -5.68 -11.08
C ALA A 188 -7.82 -5.41 -12.42
N GLY A 189 -7.18 -5.85 -13.51
CA GLY A 189 -7.71 -5.77 -14.87
C GLY A 189 -7.58 -4.40 -15.55
N PHE A 190 -6.97 -3.40 -14.91
CA PHE A 190 -6.72 -2.08 -15.50
C PHE A 190 -5.26 -1.67 -15.31
N PRO A 191 -4.66 -0.88 -16.21
CA PRO A 191 -3.31 -0.35 -16.01
C PRO A 191 -3.37 0.85 -15.06
N ARG A 192 -3.91 0.67 -13.86
CA ARG A 192 -4.17 1.75 -12.89
C ARG A 192 -3.59 1.44 -11.53
N ILE A 193 -2.91 2.42 -10.95
CA ILE A 193 -2.42 2.37 -9.58
C ILE A 193 -3.34 3.21 -8.71
N GLY A 194 -4.02 2.57 -7.78
CA GLY A 194 -4.92 3.18 -6.82
C GLY A 194 -4.20 3.59 -5.54
N LYS A 195 -4.62 4.71 -4.97
CA LYS A 195 -4.27 5.19 -3.62
C LYS A 195 -5.54 5.20 -2.79
N PHE A 196 -5.57 4.43 -1.71
CA PHE A 196 -6.72 4.32 -0.82
C PHE A 196 -6.34 4.72 0.61
N GLU A 197 -6.91 5.80 1.12
CA GLU A 197 -6.66 6.26 2.49
C GLU A 197 -7.49 5.43 3.48
N LEU A 198 -6.81 4.69 4.37
CA LEU A 198 -7.43 3.71 5.27
C LEU A 198 -8.41 4.36 6.27
N SER A 199 -8.14 5.59 6.71
CA SER A 199 -8.96 6.28 7.71
C SER A 199 -10.20 6.95 7.12
N SER A 200 -10.06 7.62 5.97
CA SER A 200 -11.15 8.40 5.35
C SER A 200 -11.95 7.60 4.33
N GLY A 201 -11.36 6.53 3.78
CA GLY A 201 -11.91 5.81 2.63
C GLY A 201 -11.75 6.56 1.30
N HIS A 202 -11.00 7.66 1.27
CA HIS A 202 -10.75 8.42 0.05
C HIS A 202 -9.93 7.58 -0.95
N TYR A 203 -10.28 7.69 -2.24
CA TYR A 203 -9.66 6.92 -3.31
C TYR A 203 -9.29 7.82 -4.48
N ASP A 204 -8.02 7.74 -4.87
CA ASP A 204 -7.47 8.33 -6.08
C ASP A 204 -6.81 7.25 -6.93
N GLU A 205 -6.61 7.50 -8.23
CA GLU A 205 -5.88 6.59 -9.09
C GLU A 205 -5.13 7.32 -10.21
N ILE A 206 -4.06 6.69 -10.70
CA ILE A 206 -3.38 7.10 -11.92
C ILE A 206 -3.31 5.96 -12.93
N GLU A 207 -3.44 6.30 -14.20
CA GLU A 207 -3.32 5.37 -15.32
C GLU A 207 -1.90 5.34 -15.89
N MET A 208 -1.36 4.13 -16.04
CA MET A 208 -0.07 3.84 -16.65
C MET A 208 -0.28 3.45 -18.12
N LEU A 209 -0.32 4.46 -18.98
CA LEU A 209 -0.65 4.28 -20.40
C LEU A 209 0.29 3.27 -21.09
N GLY A 210 -0.30 2.26 -21.73
CA GLY A 210 0.41 1.23 -22.49
C GLY A 210 1.11 0.15 -21.65
N ALA A 211 0.96 0.18 -20.32
CA ALA A 211 1.50 -0.84 -19.44
C ALA A 211 0.72 -2.16 -19.54
N ALA A 212 1.44 -3.28 -19.49
CA ALA A 212 0.83 -4.59 -19.40
C ALA A 212 0.08 -4.75 -18.06
N HIS A 213 -1.13 -5.31 -18.11
CA HIS A 213 -2.04 -5.34 -16.95
C HIS A 213 -3.03 -6.52 -16.96
N HIS A 214 -2.89 -7.44 -17.90
CA HIS A 214 -3.81 -8.57 -18.07
C HIS A 214 -3.13 -9.75 -18.79
N GLY A 215 -3.78 -10.91 -18.73
CA GLY A 215 -3.29 -12.13 -19.39
C GLY A 215 -2.01 -12.67 -18.75
N ASN A 216 -1.14 -13.30 -19.56
CA ASN A 216 0.13 -13.86 -19.05
C ASN A 216 1.30 -12.86 -19.12
N ASN A 217 1.02 -11.58 -19.35
CA ASN A 217 2.02 -10.52 -19.50
C ASN A 217 2.39 -9.93 -18.13
N TYR A 218 2.93 -10.77 -17.24
CA TYR A 218 3.39 -10.34 -15.92
C TYR A 218 4.74 -9.61 -16.01
N LEU A 219 4.98 -8.69 -15.07
CA LEU A 219 6.19 -7.92 -14.95
C LEU A 219 7.43 -8.79 -14.75
N PHE A 220 7.37 -9.73 -13.82
CA PHE A 220 8.45 -10.70 -13.64
C PHE A 220 7.96 -12.10 -13.90
N ASN A 221 8.85 -12.94 -14.41
CA ASN A 221 8.54 -14.34 -14.64
C ASN A 221 8.14 -15.01 -13.31
N ASN A 222 6.95 -15.61 -13.27
CA ASN A 222 6.35 -16.28 -12.10
C ASN A 222 5.98 -15.39 -10.89
N SER A 223 5.94 -14.06 -11.02
CA SER A 223 5.65 -13.15 -9.88
C SER A 223 4.16 -12.85 -9.63
N MET A 224 3.26 -13.24 -10.55
CA MET A 224 1.84 -12.84 -10.55
C MET A 224 1.63 -11.31 -10.37
N ASN A 225 2.64 -10.50 -10.67
CA ASN A 225 2.63 -9.05 -10.53
C ASN A 225 2.66 -8.41 -11.92
N TYR A 226 1.75 -7.46 -12.20
CA TYR A 226 1.86 -6.59 -13.40
C TYR A 226 2.59 -5.29 -13.09
N PHE A 227 2.45 -4.82 -11.86
CA PHE A 227 3.14 -3.64 -11.33
C PHE A 227 3.80 -4.01 -10.01
N ASP A 228 5.00 -3.50 -9.81
CA ASP A 228 5.73 -3.62 -8.57
C ASP A 228 5.97 -2.22 -8.00
N LEU A 229 5.35 -1.94 -6.85
CA LEU A 229 5.44 -0.66 -6.19
C LEU A 229 6.59 -0.68 -5.17
N ALA A 230 7.48 0.30 -5.29
CA ALA A 230 8.58 0.50 -4.35
C ALA A 230 8.55 1.92 -3.79
N ILE A 231 9.04 2.08 -2.57
CA ILE A 231 9.21 3.38 -1.93
C ILE A 231 10.59 3.45 -1.30
N ASP A 232 11.19 4.62 -1.38
CA ASP A 232 12.49 4.89 -0.77
C ASP A 232 12.48 6.28 -0.10
N GLU A 233 13.66 6.76 0.26
CA GLU A 233 13.88 8.09 0.83
C GLU A 233 13.63 9.24 -0.14
N ASN A 234 13.33 8.99 -1.43
CA ASN A 234 13.22 10.02 -2.46
C ASN A 234 11.84 10.12 -3.12
N ALA A 235 11.19 8.98 -3.41
CA ALA A 235 9.92 8.96 -4.14
C ALA A 235 9.14 7.65 -3.99
N LEU A 236 7.92 7.67 -4.52
CA LEU A 236 7.21 6.48 -4.95
C LEU A 236 7.73 6.06 -6.34
N TRP A 237 8.05 4.78 -6.49
CA TRP A 237 8.53 4.19 -7.73
C TRP A 237 7.59 3.08 -8.16
N ILE A 238 7.24 3.05 -9.44
CA ILE A 238 6.37 2.02 -10.00
C ILE A 238 7.11 1.35 -11.13
N MET A 239 7.44 0.08 -10.93
CA MET A 239 8.06 -0.79 -11.91
C MET A 239 6.95 -1.48 -12.72
N PHE A 240 7.12 -1.50 -14.04
CA PHE A 240 6.18 -2.12 -14.98
C PHE A 240 6.91 -2.41 -16.30
N HIS A 241 6.22 -3.01 -17.26
CA HIS A 241 6.69 -3.08 -18.64
C HIS A 241 5.56 -2.68 -19.59
N TYR A 242 5.91 -2.18 -20.76
CA TYR A 242 4.93 -1.89 -21.81
C TYR A 242 4.49 -3.20 -22.47
N GLU A 243 3.25 -3.26 -22.97
CA GLU A 243 2.66 -4.49 -23.53
C GLU A 243 3.50 -5.15 -24.65
N ASN A 244 4.29 -4.37 -25.38
CA ASN A 244 5.08 -4.84 -26.53
C ASN A 244 6.59 -4.68 -26.31
N GLU A 245 7.04 -4.49 -25.07
CA GLU A 245 8.45 -4.29 -24.75
C GLU A 245 8.95 -5.33 -23.74
N ASP A 246 10.14 -5.86 -23.99
CA ASP A 246 10.77 -6.90 -23.17
C ASP A 246 11.62 -6.31 -22.02
N PHE A 247 11.75 -4.98 -21.95
CA PHE A 247 12.56 -4.31 -20.93
C PHE A 247 11.73 -3.79 -19.75
N LEU A 248 12.39 -3.67 -18.61
CA LEU A 248 11.83 -3.05 -17.40
C LEU A 248 11.69 -1.53 -17.57
N SER A 249 10.52 -0.98 -17.25
CA SER A 249 10.26 0.45 -17.13
C SER A 249 10.00 0.83 -15.68
N VAL A 250 10.41 2.03 -15.28
CA VAL A 250 10.18 2.56 -13.93
C VAL A 250 9.67 3.99 -13.99
N ALA A 251 8.53 4.26 -13.36
CA ALA A 251 8.00 5.60 -13.19
C ALA A 251 8.32 6.15 -11.80
N LYS A 252 8.76 7.41 -11.74
CA LYS A 252 8.88 8.20 -10.51
C LYS A 252 7.60 8.99 -10.32
N VAL A 253 6.94 8.80 -9.18
CA VAL A 253 5.60 9.32 -8.92
C VAL A 253 5.56 10.13 -7.63
N ASP A 254 4.81 11.23 -7.66
CA ASP A 254 4.49 11.98 -6.45
C ASP A 254 3.54 11.19 -5.55
N ILE A 255 3.93 11.01 -4.29
CA ILE A 255 3.17 10.17 -3.36
C ILE A 255 1.85 10.79 -2.88
N ASN A 256 1.71 12.12 -3.00
CA ASN A 256 0.54 12.84 -2.54
C ASN A 256 -0.56 12.87 -3.60
N ASN A 257 -0.22 13.22 -4.83
CA ASN A 257 -1.20 13.43 -5.90
C ASN A 257 -1.09 12.42 -7.07
N LEU A 258 -0.21 11.42 -6.94
CA LEU A 258 0.05 10.40 -7.97
C LEU A 258 0.60 10.94 -9.30
N THR A 259 1.05 12.19 -9.41
CA THR A 259 1.59 12.72 -10.67
C THR A 259 2.89 12.02 -11.04
N ILE A 260 3.01 11.57 -12.30
CA ILE A 260 4.26 11.01 -12.83
C ILE A 260 5.22 12.15 -13.16
N TYR A 261 6.39 12.16 -12.52
CA TYR A 261 7.45 13.13 -12.79
C TYR A 261 8.38 12.68 -13.90
N GLU A 262 8.84 11.44 -13.85
CA GLU A 262 9.84 10.90 -14.76
C GLU A 262 9.57 9.43 -15.06
N MET A 263 9.97 8.98 -16.25
CA MET A 263 9.91 7.57 -16.66
C MET A 263 11.27 7.13 -17.20
N PHE A 264 11.71 5.95 -16.78
CA PHE A 264 12.98 5.35 -17.14
C PHE A 264 12.75 4.02 -17.84
N ASN A 265 13.19 3.94 -19.10
CA ASN A 265 13.14 2.71 -19.89
C ASN A 265 14.50 2.00 -19.79
N LEU A 266 14.56 0.93 -18.99
CA LEU A 266 15.81 0.24 -18.66
C LEU A 266 16.10 -0.88 -19.65
N THR A 267 16.45 -0.52 -20.89
CA THR A 267 16.62 -1.44 -22.03
C THR A 267 17.65 -2.55 -21.85
N LEU A 268 18.51 -2.47 -20.82
CA LEU A 268 19.49 -3.52 -20.50
C LEU A 268 18.96 -4.57 -19.50
N ILE A 269 17.77 -4.37 -18.95
CA ILE A 269 17.13 -5.27 -17.98
C ILE A 269 15.92 -5.89 -18.66
N ASN A 270 16.03 -7.17 -19.02
CA ASN A 270 14.88 -7.94 -19.47
C ASN A 270 13.98 -8.22 -18.27
N HIS A 271 12.71 -7.80 -18.34
CA HIS A 271 11.79 -7.92 -17.20
C HIS A 271 11.52 -9.39 -16.82
N THR A 272 11.66 -10.33 -17.78
CA THR A 272 11.44 -11.78 -17.57
C THR A 272 12.64 -12.51 -16.96
N GLU A 273 13.83 -11.89 -16.93
CA GLU A 273 15.06 -12.49 -16.40
C GLU A 273 15.33 -12.15 -14.93
N ILE A 274 14.53 -11.25 -14.37
CA ILE A 274 14.57 -10.86 -12.96
C ILE A 274 13.30 -11.35 -12.27
N ALA A 275 13.35 -11.49 -10.95
CA ALA A 275 12.24 -12.00 -10.16
C ALA A 275 11.52 -10.92 -9.36
N ASN A 276 12.24 -9.87 -8.96
CA ASN A 276 11.69 -8.75 -8.19
C ASN A 276 12.65 -7.55 -8.25
N GLY A 277 12.19 -6.35 -7.87
CA GLY A 277 13.00 -5.13 -7.79
C GLY A 277 12.75 -4.35 -6.50
N ILE A 278 13.80 -3.74 -5.95
CA ILE A 278 13.68 -2.82 -4.82
C ILE A 278 14.39 -1.51 -5.14
N VAL A 279 13.91 -0.40 -4.59
CA VAL A 279 14.56 0.91 -4.72
C VAL A 279 15.05 1.36 -3.34
N ILE A 280 16.31 1.76 -3.25
CA ILE A 280 16.94 2.28 -2.03
C ILE A 280 17.79 3.48 -2.43
N CYS A 281 17.59 4.63 -1.79
CA CYS A 281 18.36 5.85 -2.05
C CYS A 281 18.38 6.29 -3.54
N GLY A 282 17.29 6.08 -4.29
CA GLY A 282 17.17 6.46 -5.70
C GLY A 282 17.93 5.55 -6.64
N MET A 283 18.29 4.36 -6.17
CA MET A 283 18.90 3.31 -6.97
C MET A 283 17.99 2.08 -6.97
N LEU A 284 17.65 1.59 -8.16
CA LEU A 284 17.03 0.29 -8.35
C LEU A 284 18.05 -0.82 -8.08
N TYR A 285 17.59 -1.91 -7.48
CA TYR A 285 18.31 -3.16 -7.29
C TYR A 285 17.39 -4.31 -7.70
N THR A 286 17.82 -5.15 -8.63
CA THR A 286 17.02 -6.30 -9.10
C THR A 286 17.50 -7.60 -8.48
N ILE A 287 16.56 -8.50 -8.18
CA ILE A 287 16.80 -9.84 -7.65
C ILE A 287 16.69 -10.84 -8.81
N ASP A 288 17.68 -11.73 -8.95
CA ASP A 288 17.75 -12.65 -10.11
C ASP A 288 16.69 -13.74 -10.10
N ASP A 289 16.32 -14.26 -8.93
CA ASP A 289 15.48 -15.46 -8.84
C ASP A 289 14.70 -15.49 -7.51
N ALA A 290 13.40 -15.78 -7.56
CA ALA A 290 12.54 -15.91 -6.37
C ALA A 290 12.41 -17.35 -5.86
N HIS A 291 12.80 -18.34 -6.67
CA HIS A 291 12.63 -19.77 -6.41
C HIS A 291 13.93 -20.48 -6.03
N ARG A 292 15.09 -19.94 -6.42
CA ARG A 292 16.37 -20.47 -5.93
C ARG A 292 16.61 -20.02 -4.51
N GLN A 293 16.96 -20.97 -3.64
CA GLN A 293 17.30 -20.67 -2.25
C GLN A 293 18.45 -19.66 -2.12
N ARG A 294 19.45 -19.75 -3.00
CA ARG A 294 20.60 -18.84 -3.04
C ARG A 294 20.65 -18.16 -4.40
N THR A 295 20.66 -16.84 -4.37
CA THR A 295 20.63 -16.00 -5.57
C THR A 295 21.38 -14.69 -5.30
N TYR A 296 21.26 -13.71 -6.19
CA TYR A 296 21.93 -12.43 -6.08
C TYR A 296 20.98 -11.26 -6.34
N ILE A 297 21.31 -10.15 -5.71
CA ILE A 297 20.99 -8.82 -6.21
C ILE A 297 22.12 -8.46 -7.18
N SER A 298 21.84 -8.57 -8.48
CA SER A 298 22.90 -8.60 -9.51
C SER A 298 23.03 -7.31 -10.29
N THR A 299 21.92 -6.60 -10.50
CA THR A 299 21.86 -5.39 -11.33
C THR A 299 21.32 -4.25 -10.49
N GLY A 300 21.95 -3.09 -10.63
CA GLY A 300 21.44 -1.85 -10.07
C GLY A 300 21.47 -0.72 -11.07
N TYR A 301 20.55 0.21 -10.95
CA TYR A 301 20.44 1.39 -11.81
C TYR A 301 20.26 2.64 -10.96
N ASP A 302 21.17 3.60 -11.09
CA ASP A 302 21.08 4.89 -10.43
C ASP A 302 20.20 5.83 -11.26
N PHE A 303 19.02 6.19 -10.74
CA PHE A 303 18.08 7.06 -11.46
C PHE A 303 18.58 8.49 -11.62
N TYR A 304 19.50 8.94 -10.76
CA TYR A 304 20.05 10.31 -10.82
C TYR A 304 21.30 10.40 -11.69
N ARG A 305 22.14 9.36 -11.69
CA ARG A 305 23.35 9.29 -12.52
C ARG A 305 23.13 8.62 -13.88
N LEU A 306 21.95 8.03 -14.08
CA LEU A 306 21.59 7.27 -15.29
C LEU A 306 22.61 6.18 -15.61
N GLN A 307 23.07 5.47 -14.57
CA GLN A 307 24.19 4.54 -14.67
C GLN A 307 23.84 3.17 -14.11
N TYR A 308 24.16 2.13 -14.90
CA TYR A 308 24.07 0.75 -14.47
C TYR A 308 25.27 0.35 -13.60
N SER A 309 25.01 -0.54 -12.64
CA SER A 309 26.00 -1.13 -11.75
C SER A 309 25.74 -2.61 -11.52
N LYS A 310 26.76 -3.34 -11.08
CA LYS A 310 26.67 -4.77 -10.73
C LYS A 310 27.01 -4.98 -9.25
N PRO A 311 26.05 -4.79 -8.33
CA PRO A 311 26.29 -4.89 -6.89
C PRO A 311 26.76 -6.27 -6.43
N ASN A 312 26.30 -7.36 -7.07
CA ASN A 312 26.65 -8.75 -6.73
C ASN A 312 26.45 -9.09 -5.24
N ILE A 313 25.35 -8.60 -4.64
CA ILE A 313 25.04 -8.85 -3.22
C ILE A 313 24.33 -10.20 -3.11
N ARG A 314 24.78 -11.05 -2.19
CA ARG A 314 24.15 -12.37 -1.97
C ARG A 314 22.75 -12.20 -1.38
N TRP A 315 21.79 -12.92 -1.94
CA TRP A 315 20.40 -12.97 -1.47
C TRP A 315 19.99 -14.42 -1.16
N ILE A 316 19.10 -14.60 -0.19
CA ILE A 316 18.60 -15.90 0.23
C ILE A 316 17.07 -15.85 0.30
N ASN A 317 16.42 -16.69 -0.50
CA ASN A 317 15.00 -17.02 -0.38
C ASN A 317 14.91 -18.26 0.52
N LEU A 318 14.38 -18.15 1.73
CA LEU A 318 14.41 -19.26 2.70
C LEU A 318 13.46 -20.40 2.30
N TYR A 319 12.36 -20.08 1.63
CA TYR A 319 11.27 -20.99 1.30
C TYR A 319 10.99 -21.10 -0.20
N GLU A 320 11.91 -20.60 -1.04
CA GLU A 320 11.93 -20.86 -2.50
C GLU A 320 10.66 -20.39 -3.24
N ASN A 321 9.93 -19.42 -2.69
CA ASN A 321 8.79 -18.79 -3.35
C ASN A 321 8.58 -17.35 -2.85
N ALA A 322 9.59 -16.50 -3.03
CA ALA A 322 9.56 -15.11 -2.60
C ALA A 322 8.71 -14.26 -3.57
N ASN A 323 7.43 -14.09 -3.25
CA ASN A 323 6.47 -13.39 -4.12
C ASN A 323 6.47 -11.88 -3.88
N MET A 324 6.66 -11.47 -2.62
CA MET A 324 6.86 -10.07 -2.25
C MET A 324 8.28 -9.86 -1.76
N ILE A 325 8.96 -8.85 -2.28
CA ILE A 325 10.23 -8.31 -1.76
C ILE A 325 10.11 -6.79 -1.86
N SER A 326 10.04 -6.08 -0.74
CA SER A 326 9.83 -4.62 -0.74
C SER A 326 10.64 -3.93 0.34
N TYR A 327 11.28 -2.82 0.01
CA TYR A 327 12.04 -2.03 0.97
C TYR A 327 11.12 -1.06 1.71
N ASN A 328 11.33 -0.95 3.03
CA ASN A 328 10.69 0.08 3.84
C ASN A 328 11.74 1.09 4.35
N PRO A 329 11.66 2.37 3.91
CA PRO A 329 12.61 3.40 4.30
C PRO A 329 12.49 3.83 5.76
N TYR A 330 11.38 3.53 6.46
CA TYR A 330 11.19 3.91 7.86
C TYR A 330 12.12 3.12 8.79
N ASP A 331 12.15 1.80 8.66
CA ASP A 331 12.94 0.92 9.53
C ASP A 331 14.16 0.29 8.83
N LYS A 332 14.43 0.69 7.59
CA LYS A 332 15.56 0.26 6.76
C LYS A 332 15.62 -1.27 6.61
N ARG A 333 14.46 -1.90 6.44
CA ARG A 333 14.31 -3.34 6.25
C ARG A 333 13.67 -3.67 4.92
N ILE A 334 14.04 -4.82 4.38
CA ILE A 334 13.39 -5.43 3.22
C ILE A 334 12.38 -6.45 3.75
N TYR A 335 11.11 -6.21 3.49
CA TYR A 335 9.99 -7.09 3.80
C TYR A 335 9.87 -8.15 2.71
N VAL A 336 9.69 -9.39 3.13
CA VAL A 336 9.62 -10.54 2.24
C VAL A 336 8.44 -11.42 2.60
N TYR A 337 7.63 -11.78 1.61
CA TYR A 337 6.61 -12.81 1.71
C TYR A 337 7.07 -14.03 0.90
N ASP A 338 7.48 -15.09 1.61
CA ASP A 338 8.11 -16.26 1.00
C ASP A 338 7.32 -17.51 1.35
N HIS A 339 6.52 -18.02 0.40
CA HIS A 339 5.66 -19.20 0.59
C HIS A 339 4.75 -19.16 1.85
N GLY A 340 4.19 -17.99 2.19
CA GLY A 340 3.39 -17.80 3.41
C GLY A 340 4.19 -17.39 4.64
N TYR A 341 5.52 -17.45 4.60
CA TYR A 341 6.38 -16.99 5.69
C TYR A 341 6.64 -15.49 5.58
N LEU A 342 6.39 -14.77 6.68
CA LEU A 342 6.56 -13.33 6.79
C LEU A 342 7.95 -13.03 7.37
N LEU A 343 8.86 -12.50 6.54
CA LEU A 343 10.27 -12.33 6.88
C LEU A 343 10.74 -10.88 6.67
N THR A 344 11.65 -10.40 7.51
CA THR A 344 12.40 -9.15 7.20
C THR A 344 13.89 -9.42 7.07
N VAL A 345 14.54 -8.68 6.19
CA VAL A 345 16.00 -8.69 6.01
C VAL A 345 16.54 -7.28 6.29
N PRO A 346 17.48 -7.12 7.24
CA PRO A 346 18.12 -5.82 7.46
C PRO A 346 18.87 -5.34 6.21
N ALA A 347 18.68 -4.09 5.80
CA ALA A 347 19.46 -3.46 4.74
C ALA A 347 20.63 -2.67 5.34
N TYR A 348 21.87 -2.99 4.96
CA TYR A 348 23.03 -2.22 5.37
C TYR A 348 23.37 -1.19 4.30
N ILE A 349 23.09 0.07 4.63
CA ILE A 349 23.20 1.20 3.71
C ILE A 349 24.55 1.92 3.96
N GLN A 350 25.28 2.16 2.88
CA GLN A 350 26.51 2.95 2.90
C GLN A 350 26.21 4.37 2.41
N TRP A 351 26.52 5.37 3.23
CA TRP A 351 26.49 6.77 2.85
C TRP A 351 27.70 7.11 1.98
N LEU A 352 27.45 7.80 0.88
CA LEU A 352 28.44 8.30 -0.06
C LEU A 352 28.73 9.76 0.31
N SER A 353 30.02 10.12 0.33
CA SER A 353 30.40 11.53 0.45
C SER A 353 29.93 12.29 -0.80
N LYS A 354 29.45 13.52 -0.59
CA LYS A 354 29.11 14.45 -1.67
C LYS A 354 30.27 14.70 -2.62
#